data_AF-A0A1B7LSK6-F1
#
_entry.id   AF-A0A1B7LSK6-F1
#
_cell.length_a   1.000
_cell.length_b   1.000
_cell.length_c   1.000
_cell.angle_alpha   90.00
_cell.angle_beta   90.00
_cell.angle_gamma   90.00
#
_symmetry.space_group_name_H-M   'P 1'
#
loop_
_entity.id
_entity.type
_entity.pdbx_description
1 polymer ?
#
loop_
_entity_poly.entity_id
_entity_poly.type
_entity_poly.pdbx_seq_one_letter_code
_entity_poly.pdbx_strand_id
1 'polypeptide(L)' 'MKDGMERINQLLDEYDFPLNAIQMVRERLGDWFISGGKPTDGYVWQQARYLENLIRYGLAERKAVIE' A
#
# COMPACT_ATOMS: atom_id res chain seq x y z
N MET A 1 -0.49 -14.86 10.71
CA MET A 1 0.58 -14.13 10.00
C MET A 1 0.13 -12.69 9.86
N LYS A 2 1.05 -11.71 9.87
CA LYS A 2 0.68 -10.31 9.64
C LYS A 2 0.23 -10.15 8.18
N ASP A 3 -0.91 -9.50 7.98
CA ASP A 3 -1.54 -9.31 6.69
C ASP A 3 -0.96 -8.06 5.99
N GLY A 4 -0.44 -8.24 4.78
CA GLY A 4 0.16 -7.13 4.03
C GLY A 4 -0.89 -6.17 3.50
N MET A 5 -2.10 -6.65 3.22
CA MET A 5 -3.23 -5.84 2.76
C MET A 5 -3.75 -4.94 3.88
N GLU A 6 -3.85 -5.47 5.11
CA GLU A 6 -4.17 -4.64 6.29
C GLU A 6 -3.20 -3.49 6.44
N ARG A 7 -1.89 -3.75 6.26
CA ARG A 7 -0.87 -2.70 6.32
C ARG A 7 -1.03 -1.67 5.20
N ILE A 8 -1.32 -2.10 3.97
CA ILE A 8 -1.55 -1.20 2.84
C ILE A 8 -2.76 -0.30 3.11
N ASN A 9 -3.86 -0.86 3.61
CA ASN A 9 -5.05 -0.07 3.95
C ASN A 9 -4.75 0.98 5.02
N GLN A 10 -4.06 0.60 6.10
CA GLN A 10 -3.64 1.56 7.13
C GLN A 10 -2.80 2.70 6.55
N LEU A 11 -1.85 2.39 5.67
CA LEU A 11 -1.02 3.42 5.03
C LEU A 11 -1.88 4.36 4.18
N LEU A 12 -2.77 3.82 3.35
CA LEU A 12 -3.69 4.60 2.51
C LEU A 12 -4.68 5.43 3.33
N ASP A 13 -5.05 4.98 4.52
CA ASP A 13 -5.92 5.72 5.44
C ASP A 13 -5.19 6.86 6.15
N GLU A 14 -3.90 6.69 6.47
CA GLU A 14 -3.08 7.67 7.18
C GLU A 14 -2.40 8.70 6.27
N TYR A 15 -2.14 8.37 4.99
CA TYR A 15 -1.34 9.19 4.07
C TYR A 15 -2.00 9.38 2.71
N ASP A 16 -1.77 10.55 2.12
CA ASP A 16 -2.02 10.85 0.73
C ASP A 16 -0.77 10.50 -0.09
N PHE A 17 -0.94 9.59 -1.05
CA PHE A 17 0.11 9.14 -1.96
C PHE A 17 -0.08 9.72 -3.35
N PRO A 18 1.00 9.83 -4.15
CA PRO A 18 0.90 10.15 -5.56
C PRO A 18 -0.05 9.19 -6.28
N LEU A 19 -0.93 9.73 -7.14
CA LEU A 19 -1.95 8.94 -7.84
C LEU A 19 -1.35 7.76 -8.62
N ASN A 20 -0.21 7.98 -9.27
CA ASN A 20 0.51 6.95 -10.01
C ASN A 20 1.02 5.80 -9.12
N ALA A 21 1.43 6.09 -7.88
CA ALA A 21 1.84 5.07 -6.92
C ALA A 21 0.65 4.21 -6.48
N ILE A 22 -0.50 4.83 -6.22
CA ILE A 22 -1.74 4.12 -5.85
C ILE A 22 -2.21 3.21 -6.98
N GLN A 23 -2.24 3.73 -8.22
CA GLN A 23 -2.63 2.96 -9.40
C GLN A 23 -1.72 1.75 -9.59
N MET A 24 -0.39 1.94 -9.51
CA MET A 24 0.56 0.85 -9.64
C MET A 24 0.36 -0.24 -8.58
N VAL A 25 0.22 0.13 -7.30
CA VAL A 25 -0.01 -0.84 -6.23
C VAL A 25 -1.32 -1.60 -6.45
N ARG A 26 -2.38 -0.90 -6.84
CA ARG A 26 -3.68 -1.51 -7.11
C ARG A 26 -3.63 -2.50 -8.27
N GLU A 27 -3.00 -2.16 -9.39
CA GLU A 27 -2.85 -3.05 -10.54
C GLU A 27 -2.06 -4.31 -10.15
N ARG A 28 -0.91 -4.13 -9.50
CA ARG A 28 -0.04 -5.23 -9.07
C ARG A 28 -0.73 -6.19 -8.11
N LEU A 29 -1.52 -5.66 -7.17
CA LEU A 29 -2.30 -6.48 -6.25
C LEU A 29 -3.47 -7.17 -6.96
N GLY A 30 -4.15 -6.48 -7.87
CA GLY A 30 -5.21 -7.06 -8.70
C GLY A 30 -4.72 -8.28 -9.47
N ASP A 31 -3.62 -8.16 -10.19
CA ASP A 31 -3.00 -9.25 -10.95
C ASP A 31 -2.59 -10.42 -10.04
N TRP A 32 -2.03 -10.10 -8.86
CA TRP A 32 -1.64 -11.12 -7.88
C TRP A 32 -2.83 -11.92 -7.36
N PHE A 33 -3.91 -11.24 -6.98
CA PHE A 33 -5.10 -11.91 -6.44
C PHE A 33 -5.86 -12.69 -7.51
N ILE A 34 -5.92 -12.20 -8.75
CA ILE A 34 -6.46 -12.95 -9.90
C ILE A 34 -5.66 -14.24 -10.12
N SER A 35 -4.35 -14.21 -9.86
CA SER A 35 -3.45 -15.38 -9.99
C SER A 35 -3.51 -16.35 -8.79
N GLY A 36 -4.42 -16.14 -7.83
CA GLY A 36 -4.59 -16.99 -6.64
C GLY A 36 -3.71 -16.61 -5.44
N GLY A 37 -3.09 -15.44 -5.48
CA GLY A 37 -2.33 -14.87 -4.36
C GLY A 37 -3.18 -14.57 -3.13
N LYS A 38 -2.54 -14.45 -1.97
CA LYS A 38 -3.15 -14.21 -0.66
C LYS A 38 -2.67 -12.89 -0.05
N PRO A 39 -3.51 -12.21 0.76
CA PRO A 39 -3.14 -10.98 1.49
C PRO A 39 -1.89 -11.11 2.38
N THR A 40 -1.62 -12.32 2.87
CA THR A 40 -0.49 -12.64 3.75
C THR A 40 0.80 -12.97 2.99
N ASP A 41 0.78 -12.97 1.66
CA ASP A 41 1.94 -13.30 0.84
C ASP A 41 3.03 -12.23 0.93
N GLY A 42 4.28 -12.68 0.78
CA GLY A 42 5.43 -11.79 0.75
C GLY A 42 5.36 -10.74 -0.36
N TYR A 43 4.65 -11.03 -1.46
CA TYR A 43 4.44 -10.09 -2.55
C TYR A 43 3.58 -8.88 -2.16
N VAL A 44 2.53 -9.09 -1.35
CA VAL A 44 1.69 -8.00 -0.82
C VAL A 44 2.52 -7.13 0.12
N TRP A 45 3.35 -7.73 0.95
CA TRP A 45 4.31 -7.01 1.80
C TRP A 45 5.35 -6.21 1.03
N GLN A 46 5.71 -6.60 -0.20
CA GLN A 46 6.56 -5.76 -1.06
C GLN A 46 5.84 -4.47 -1.45
N GLN A 47 4.53 -4.52 -1.71
CA GLN A 47 3.74 -3.33 -2.03
C GLN A 47 3.57 -2.42 -0.80
N ALA A 48 3.37 -2.99 0.39
CA ALA A 48 3.38 -2.24 1.64
C ALA A 48 4.70 -1.47 1.85
N ARG A 49 5.84 -2.16 1.69
CA ARG A 49 7.18 -1.53 1.82
C ARG A 49 7.42 -0.44 0.78
N TYR A 50 6.88 -0.58 -0.43
CA TYR A 50 6.97 0.47 -1.43
C TYR A 50 6.28 1.75 -0.94
N LEU A 51 5.05 1.65 -0.41
CA LEU A 51 4.34 2.80 0.18
C LEU A 51 5.10 3.38 1.39
N GLU A 52 5.62 2.54 2.29
CA GLU A 52 6.44 2.99 3.43
C GLU A 52 7.68 3.77 2.97
N ASN A 53 8.31 3.35 1.88
CA ASN A 53 9.43 4.08 1.31
C ASN A 53 9.02 5.44 0.75
N LEU A 54 7.85 5.56 0.12
CA LEU A 54 7.36 6.87 -0.33
C LEU A 54 7.19 7.84 0.86
N ILE A 55 6.66 7.36 1.99
CA ILE A 55 6.60 8.15 3.23
C ILE A 55 8.01 8.54 3.68
N ARG A 56 8.92 7.56 3.77
CA ARG A 56 10.31 7.79 4.21
C ARG A 56 11.06 8.82 3.36
N TYR A 57 10.77 8.88 2.06
CA TYR A 57 11.39 9.82 1.14
C TYR A 57 10.62 11.14 0.98
N GLY A 58 9.58 11.37 1.77
CA GLY A 58 8.79 12.61 1.72
C GLY A 58 7.95 12.74 0.45
N LEU A 59 7.62 11.62 -0.20
CA LEU A 59 6.80 11.56 -1.40
C LEU A 59 5.32 11.26 -1.09
N ALA A 60 4.97 11.11 0.18
CA ALA A 60 3.60 10.96 0.66
C ALA A 60 3.38 11.89 1.84
N GLU A 61 2.21 12.50 1.91
CA GLU A 61 1.85 13.47 2.95
C GLU A 61 0.91 12.81 3.96
N ARG A 62 1.11 13.07 5.25
CA ARG A 62 0.18 12.56 6.28
C ARG A 62 -1.14 13.33 6.15
N LYS A 63 -2.26 12.60 6.07
CA LYS A 63 -3.58 13.21 6.02
C LYS A 63 -3.82 14.06 7.26
N ALA A 64 -4.40 15.24 7.06
CA ALA A 64 -4.85 16.07 8.18
C ALA A 64 -5.94 15.32 8.95
N VAL A 65 -5.82 15.26 10.27
CA VAL A 65 -6.93 14.83 11.11
C VAL A 65 -7.95 15.96 11.06
N ILE A 66 -9.07 15.72 10.36
CA ILE A 66 -10.21 16.61 10.42
C ILE A 66 -10.99 16.17 11.67
N GLU A 67 -10.89 16.96 12.74
CA GLU A 67 -11.64 16.78 13.99
C GLU A 67 -13.15 17.00 13.80
#